data_AF-A0A7K2XEA5-F1
#
_entry.id   AF-A0A7K2XEA5-F1
#
_cell.length_a   1.000
_cell.length_b   1.000
_cell.length_c   1.000
_cell.angle_alpha   90.00
_cell.angle_beta   90.00
_cell.angle_gamma   90.00
#
_symmetry.space_group_name_H-M   'P 1'
#
loop_
_entity.id
_entity.type
_entity.pdbx_description
1 polymer ?
#
loop_
_entity_poly.entity_id
_entity_poly.type
_entity_poly.pdbx_seq_one_letter_code
_entity_poly.pdbx_strand_id
1 'polypeptide(L)'
;MPSPRTSAPSTTTGSDALLYLLFGVLGAAMAFGSLAWLTGNLTNTLVGSGPWAPFRATEALLHPEVLWPALGATTLLVGARLMPGLLTLGLITTGLVLWTRWRAGSKSGLAHKADLAPLLDKEITAKAKSLRPSLGGREGKRGHSR
;
A
#
# COMPACT_ATOMS: atom_id res chain seq x y z
N MET A 1 -7.48 -29.22 40.82
CA MET A 1 -7.70 -27.93 40.12
C MET A 1 -8.14 -28.23 38.70
N PRO A 2 -9.22 -27.63 38.17
CA PRO A 2 -9.64 -27.90 36.80
C PRO A 2 -8.70 -27.19 35.82
N SER A 3 -8.25 -27.90 34.78
CA SER A 3 -7.33 -27.41 33.76
C SER A 3 -7.93 -26.26 32.93
N PRO A 4 -7.13 -25.31 32.43
CA PRO A 4 -7.62 -24.25 31.55
C PRO A 4 -8.11 -24.88 30.24
N ARG A 5 -9.39 -24.66 29.90
CA ARG A 5 -9.90 -24.96 28.55
C ARG A 5 -9.35 -23.90 27.59
N THR A 6 -8.39 -24.28 26.77
CA THR A 6 -8.03 -23.51 25.57
C THR A 6 -9.14 -23.68 24.54
N SER A 7 -10.00 -22.67 24.41
CA SER A 7 -10.92 -22.57 23.27
C SER A 7 -10.09 -22.39 22.00
N ALA A 8 -10.25 -23.28 21.03
CA ALA A 8 -9.67 -23.09 19.70
C ALA A 8 -10.29 -21.85 19.03
N PRO A 9 -9.51 -21.01 18.32
CA PRO A 9 -10.09 -19.90 17.56
C PRO A 9 -11.00 -20.48 16.49
N SER A 10 -12.28 -20.09 16.47
CA SER A 10 -13.18 -20.45 15.39
C SER A 10 -12.65 -19.86 14.09
N THR A 11 -12.26 -20.73 13.16
CA THR A 11 -11.66 -20.39 11.87
C THR A 11 -12.71 -19.82 10.91
N THR A 12 -12.97 -18.51 11.02
CA THR A 12 -13.76 -17.71 10.06
C THR A 12 -12.93 -17.20 8.87
N THR A 13 -11.69 -17.66 8.70
CA THR A 13 -10.73 -17.18 7.70
C THR A 13 -11.27 -17.22 6.26
N GLY A 14 -12.11 -18.20 5.92
CA GLY A 14 -12.70 -18.30 4.58
C GLY A 14 -13.75 -17.24 4.28
N SER A 15 -14.63 -16.93 5.25
CA SER A 15 -15.65 -15.90 5.12
C SER A 15 -15.06 -14.50 5.06
N ASP A 16 -13.97 -14.26 5.80
CA ASP A 16 -13.29 -12.95 5.81
C ASP A 16 -12.66 -12.62 4.46
N ALA A 17 -12.04 -13.61 3.81
CA ALA A 17 -11.48 -13.46 2.47
C ALA A 17 -12.55 -13.15 1.41
N LEU A 18 -13.71 -13.83 1.48
CA LEU A 18 -14.85 -13.56 0.60
C LEU A 18 -15.40 -12.14 0.78
N LEU A 19 -15.50 -11.67 2.03
CA LEU A 19 -15.93 -10.30 2.32
C LEU A 19 -14.93 -9.27 1.78
N TYR A 20 -13.62 -9.46 1.98
CA TYR A 20 -12.62 -8.56 1.41
C TYR A 20 -12.64 -8.54 -0.11
N LEU A 21 -12.81 -9.71 -0.75
CA LEU A 21 -12.94 -9.78 -2.19
C LEU A 21 -14.18 -9.04 -2.68
N LEU A 22 -15.32 -9.21 -2.01
CA LEU A 22 -16.55 -8.49 -2.33
C LEU A 22 -16.35 -6.97 -2.23
N PHE A 23 -15.79 -6.48 -1.12
CA PHE A 23 -15.51 -5.05 -0.96
C PHE A 23 -14.49 -4.53 -1.97
N GLY A 24 -13.48 -5.34 -2.29
CA GLY A 24 -12.49 -5.02 -3.32
C GLY A 24 -13.13 -4.86 -4.70
N VAL A 25 -13.97 -5.81 -5.11
CA VAL A 25 -14.70 -5.76 -6.39
C VAL A 25 -15.68 -4.59 -6.42
N LEU A 26 -16.45 -4.38 -5.35
CA LEU A 26 -17.42 -3.29 -5.29
C LEU A 26 -16.73 -1.93 -5.31
N GLY A 27 -15.65 -1.77 -4.57
CA GLY A 27 -14.83 -0.57 -4.57
C GLY A 27 -14.20 -0.31 -5.94
N ALA A 28 -13.65 -1.34 -6.58
CA ALA A 28 -13.09 -1.23 -7.93
C ALA A 28 -14.14 -0.84 -8.96
N ALA A 29 -15.32 -1.47 -8.93
CA ALA A 29 -16.44 -1.15 -9.81
C ALA A 29 -16.91 0.31 -9.62
N MET A 30 -17.01 0.78 -8.37
CA MET A 30 -17.43 2.15 -8.08
C MET A 30 -16.38 3.17 -8.52
N ALA A 31 -15.11 2.93 -8.24
CA ALA A 31 -14.01 3.81 -8.65
C ALA A 31 -13.90 3.89 -10.18
N PHE A 32 -13.90 2.72 -10.84
CA PHE A 32 -13.81 2.65 -12.29
C PHE A 32 -15.04 3.25 -12.97
N GLY A 33 -16.26 2.95 -12.49
CA GLY A 33 -17.49 3.54 -13.02
C GLY A 33 -17.56 5.06 -12.86
N SER A 34 -17.03 5.59 -11.75
CA SER A 34 -16.90 7.04 -11.55
C SER A 34 -15.92 7.67 -12.55
N LEU A 35 -14.82 6.98 -12.83
CA LEU A 35 -13.83 7.44 -13.80
C LEU A 35 -14.38 7.37 -15.23
N ALA A 36 -15.12 6.32 -15.57
CA ALA A 36 -15.82 6.17 -16.84
C ALA A 36 -16.88 7.26 -17.03
N TRP A 37 -17.64 7.58 -15.98
CA TRP A 37 -18.58 8.70 -15.98
C TRP A 37 -17.88 10.05 -16.24
N LEU A 38 -16.75 10.30 -15.59
CA LEU A 38 -16.01 11.56 -15.75
C LEU A 38 -15.43 11.69 -17.16
N THR A 39 -14.73 10.65 -17.62
CA THR A 39 -14.06 10.62 -18.93
C THR A 39 -15.06 10.63 -20.09
N GLY A 40 -16.19 9.93 -19.96
CA GLY A 40 -17.28 9.98 -20.94
C GLY A 40 -17.93 11.36 -21.01
N ASN A 41 -18.16 12.04 -19.89
CA ASN A 41 -18.68 13.41 -19.91
C ASN A 41 -17.70 14.42 -20.49
N LEU A 42 -16.40 14.32 -20.16
CA LEU A 42 -15.37 15.14 -20.79
C LEU A 42 -15.32 14.91 -22.30
N THR A 43 -15.50 13.66 -22.74
CA THR A 43 -15.56 13.36 -24.18
C THR A 43 -16.81 13.98 -24.82
N ASN A 44 -17.97 13.88 -24.15
CA ASN A 44 -19.22 14.48 -24.60
C ASN A 44 -19.12 16.00 -24.75
N THR A 45 -18.45 16.69 -23.81
CA THR A 45 -18.25 18.14 -23.90
C THR A 45 -17.25 18.52 -24.99
N LEU A 46 -16.17 17.74 -25.18
CA LEU A 46 -15.17 17.99 -26.22
C LEU A 46 -15.73 17.78 -27.63
N VAL A 47 -16.62 16.80 -27.80
CA VAL A 47 -17.29 16.53 -29.09
C VAL A 47 -18.49 17.47 -29.31
N GLY A 48 -18.96 18.16 -28.27
CA GLY A 48 -20.11 19.07 -28.36
C GLY A 48 -21.43 18.35 -28.60
N SER A 49 -21.52 17.06 -28.23
CA SER A 49 -22.65 16.19 -28.58
C SER A 49 -23.87 16.32 -27.67
N GLY A 50 -23.76 17.01 -26.53
CA GLY A 50 -24.91 17.20 -25.64
C GLY A 50 -24.59 17.79 -24.27
N PRO A 51 -25.60 17.89 -23.38
CA PRO A 51 -25.43 18.38 -22.02
C PRO A 51 -24.62 17.40 -21.15
N TRP A 52 -24.07 17.90 -20.05
CA TRP A 52 -23.38 17.08 -19.06
C TRP A 52 -24.35 16.09 -18.39
N ALA A 53 -24.04 14.79 -18.46
CA ALA A 53 -24.90 13.75 -17.94
C ALA A 53 -24.82 13.68 -16.40
N PRO A 54 -25.95 13.43 -15.71
CA PRO A 54 -25.97 13.31 -14.25
C PRO A 54 -25.12 12.13 -13.77
N PHE A 55 -24.67 12.18 -12.51
CA PHE A 55 -23.80 11.15 -11.95
C PHE A 55 -24.49 9.80 -11.85
N ARG A 56 -24.14 8.87 -12.75
CA ARG A 56 -24.65 7.49 -12.79
C ARG A 56 -23.50 6.53 -13.12
N ALA A 57 -22.63 6.28 -12.15
CA ALA A 57 -21.42 5.46 -12.33
C ALA A 57 -21.71 4.03 -12.83
N THR A 58 -22.77 3.40 -12.32
CA THR A 58 -23.18 2.05 -12.74
C THR A 58 -23.61 2.01 -14.20
N GLU A 59 -24.35 3.02 -14.66
CA GLU A 59 -24.75 3.10 -16.07
C GLU A 59 -23.59 3.50 -16.96
N ALA A 60 -22.72 4.42 -16.54
CA ALA A 60 -21.49 4.71 -17.28
C ALA A 60 -20.63 3.45 -17.47
N LEU A 61 -20.65 2.53 -16.50
CA LEU A 61 -19.90 1.28 -16.54
C LEU A 61 -20.58 0.18 -17.38
N LEU A 62 -21.88 -0.01 -17.19
CA LEU A 62 -22.62 -1.13 -17.78
C LEU A 62 -23.33 -0.75 -19.08
N HIS A 63 -23.89 0.45 -19.15
CA HIS A 63 -24.78 0.96 -20.21
C HIS A 63 -24.42 2.38 -20.66
N PRO A 64 -23.19 2.63 -21.12
CA PRO A 64 -22.75 3.97 -21.53
C PRO A 64 -23.59 4.57 -22.66
N GLU A 65 -24.20 3.74 -23.52
CA GLU A 65 -25.11 4.13 -24.60
C GLU A 65 -26.40 4.80 -24.11
N VAL A 66 -26.87 4.45 -22.91
CA VAL A 66 -28.06 5.06 -22.30
C VAL A 66 -27.73 6.45 -21.76
N LEU A 67 -26.50 6.62 -21.25
CA LEU A 67 -26.06 7.86 -20.64
C LEU A 67 -25.65 8.91 -21.68
N TRP A 68 -25.09 8.48 -22.81
CA TRP A 68 -24.68 9.35 -23.90
C TRP A 68 -25.20 8.87 -25.28
N PRO A 69 -26.50 9.01 -25.54
CA PRO A 69 -27.10 8.50 -26.78
C PRO A 69 -26.65 9.26 -28.04
N ALA A 70 -26.20 10.51 -27.89
CA ALA A 70 -25.75 11.34 -29.00
C ALA A 70 -24.28 11.12 -29.39
N LEU A 71 -23.51 10.37 -28.58
CA LEU A 71 -22.11 10.06 -28.86
C LEU A 71 -22.01 8.91 -29.86
N GLY A 72 -21.17 9.07 -30.88
CA GLY A 72 -20.85 7.98 -31.81
C GLY A 72 -20.20 6.80 -31.10
N ALA A 73 -20.39 5.59 -31.63
CA ALA A 73 -19.89 4.36 -31.01
C ALA A 73 -18.37 4.37 -30.75
N THR A 74 -17.58 4.96 -31.65
CA THR A 74 -16.12 5.07 -31.51
C THR A 74 -15.72 6.04 -30.39
N THR A 75 -16.34 7.21 -30.35
CA THR A 75 -16.10 8.21 -29.29
C THR A 75 -16.50 7.68 -27.91
N LEU A 76 -17.59 6.92 -27.85
CA LEU A 76 -18.06 6.28 -26.62
C LEU A 76 -17.11 5.17 -26.18
N LEU A 77 -16.59 4.36 -27.10
CA LEU A 77 -15.57 3.36 -26.79
C LEU A 77 -14.29 3.99 -26.24
N VAL A 78 -13.79 5.03 -26.90
CA VAL A 78 -12.55 5.70 -26.46
C VAL A 78 -12.77 6.42 -25.13
N GLY A 79 -13.82 7.23 -25.03
CA GLY A 79 -14.09 8.09 -23.89
C GLY A 79 -14.54 7.34 -22.64
N ALA A 80 -15.44 6.35 -22.78
CA ALA A 80 -16.05 5.65 -21.66
C ALA A 80 -15.40 4.29 -21.33
N ARG A 81 -14.52 3.74 -22.20
CA ARG A 81 -13.85 2.44 -21.94
C ARG A 81 -12.33 2.52 -21.94
N LEU A 82 -11.71 3.08 -22.98
CA LEU A 82 -10.25 3.09 -23.09
C LEU A 82 -9.59 4.10 -22.14
N MET A 83 -10.08 5.34 -22.12
CA MET A 83 -9.55 6.38 -21.24
C MET A 83 -9.63 6.04 -19.73
N PRO A 84 -10.77 5.58 -19.17
CA PRO A 84 -10.82 5.20 -17.76
C PRO A 84 -9.94 3.99 -17.46
N GLY A 85 -9.78 3.05 -18.39
CA GLY A 85 -8.82 1.95 -18.26
C GLY A 85 -7.37 2.41 -18.15
N LEU A 86 -6.93 3.27 -19.07
CA LEU A 86 -5.58 3.82 -19.08
C LEU A 86 -5.28 4.65 -17.84
N LEU A 87 -6.24 5.48 -17.41
CA LEU A 87 -6.11 6.27 -16.18
C LEU A 87 -6.02 5.37 -14.95
N THR A 88 -6.85 4.32 -14.86
CA THR A 88 -6.80 3.36 -13.74
C THR A 88 -5.44 2.66 -13.69
N LEU A 89 -4.92 2.21 -14.84
CA LEU A 89 -3.61 1.59 -14.92
C LEU A 89 -2.48 2.56 -14.51
N GLY A 90 -2.55 3.81 -14.97
CA GLY A 90 -1.63 4.87 -14.56
C GLY A 90 -1.67 5.15 -13.06
N LEU A 91 -2.85 5.21 -12.46
CA LEU A 91 -3.02 5.42 -11.01
C LEU A 91 -2.49 4.24 -10.19
N ILE A 92 -2.76 3.01 -10.62
CA ILE A 92 -2.25 1.81 -9.94
C ILE A 92 -0.72 1.77 -10.02
N THR A 93 -0.15 1.99 -11.20
CA THR A 93 1.31 1.94 -11.40
C THR A 93 2.02 3.06 -10.63
N THR A 94 1.53 4.31 -10.73
CA THR A 94 2.10 5.44 -9.97
C THR A 94 1.94 5.26 -8.47
N GLY A 95 0.79 4.78 -8.00
CA GLY A 95 0.55 4.45 -6.60
C GLY A 95 1.52 3.38 -6.09
N LEU A 96 1.75 2.32 -6.87
CA LEU A 96 2.70 1.25 -6.54
C LEU A 96 4.15 1.77 -6.51
N VAL A 97 4.55 2.59 -7.47
CA VAL A 97 5.88 3.22 -7.51
C VAL A 97 6.08 4.15 -6.31
N LEU A 98 5.08 4.98 -5.98
CA LEU A 98 5.16 5.89 -4.85
C LEU A 98 5.18 5.11 -3.52
N TRP A 99 4.36 4.08 -3.39
CA TRP A 99 4.31 3.23 -2.21
C TRP A 99 5.64 2.50 -1.98
N THR A 100 6.21 1.90 -3.02
CA THR A 100 7.53 1.25 -2.94
C THR A 100 8.63 2.24 -2.58
N ARG A 101 8.61 3.45 -3.16
CA ARG A 101 9.57 4.52 -2.84
C ARG A 101 9.46 4.97 -1.38
N TRP A 102 8.26 5.20 -0.87
CA TRP A 102 8.05 5.61 0.52
C TRP A 102 8.40 4.51 1.51
N ARG A 103 8.07 3.25 1.18
CA ARG A 103 8.39 2.10 2.03
C ARG A 103 9.89 1.76 2.02
N ALA A 104 10.60 2.00 0.92
CA ALA A 104 12.04 1.91 0.87
C ALA A 104 12.72 2.99 1.72
N GLY A 105 12.22 4.24 1.68
CA GLY A 105 12.69 5.34 2.54
C GLY A 105 12.51 5.06 4.03
N SER A 106 11.41 4.40 4.42
CA SER A 106 11.16 3.98 5.81
C SER A 106 12.17 2.96 6.36
N LYS A 107 12.81 2.15 5.50
CA LYS A 107 13.87 1.21 5.93
C LYS A 107 15.23 1.90 6.16
N SER A 108 15.41 3.12 5.64
CA SER A 108 16.61 3.92 5.84
C SER A 108 16.58 4.75 7.15
N GLY A 109 15.51 4.64 7.94
CA GLY A 109 15.33 5.38 9.19
C GLY A 109 15.75 4.61 10.46
N LEU A 110 16.21 3.37 10.34
CA LEU A 110 16.82 2.63 11.45
C LEU A 110 18.33 2.66 11.25
N ALA A 111 19.04 3.25 12.23
CA ALA A 111 20.50 3.32 12.28
C ALA A 111 21.11 1.97 11.85
N HIS A 112 22.04 2.01 10.89
CA HIS A 112 22.64 0.79 10.38
C HIS A 112 23.44 0.12 11.50
N LYS A 113 23.70 -1.19 11.43
CA LYS A 113 24.54 -1.87 12.45
C LYS A 113 25.90 -1.19 12.64
N ALA A 114 26.41 -0.51 11.62
CA ALA A 114 27.63 0.30 11.68
C ALA A 114 27.49 1.58 12.51
N ASP A 115 26.30 2.20 12.55
CA ASP A 115 26.04 3.41 13.34
C ASP A 115 25.76 3.06 14.82
N LEU A 116 25.28 1.85 15.09
CA LEU A 116 25.11 1.29 16.44
C LEU A 116 26.40 0.64 16.99
N ALA A 117 27.37 0.32 16.14
CA ALA A 117 28.67 -0.24 16.51
C ALA A 117 29.41 0.60 17.57
N PRO A 118 29.57 1.93 17.43
CA PRO A 118 30.27 2.74 18.42
C PRO A 118 29.48 2.94 19.74
N LEU A 119 28.18 2.65 19.76
CA LEU A 119 27.33 2.74 20.95
C LEU A 119 27.18 1.40 21.68
N LEU A 120 27.70 0.31 21.11
CA LEU A 120 27.73 -0.99 21.77
C LEU A 120 28.79 -0.98 22.86
N ASP A 121 28.40 -1.38 24.08
CA ASP A 121 29.27 -1.47 25.27
C ASP A 121 30.60 -2.19 24.99
N LYS A 122 30.62 -3.12 24.02
CA LYS A 122 31.82 -3.84 23.61
C LYS A 122 32.87 -2.93 22.96
N GLU A 123 32.47 -1.98 22.12
CA GLU A 123 33.41 -1.04 21.50
C GLU A 123 33.84 0.05 22.48
N ILE A 124 32.93 0.50 23.35
CA ILE A 124 33.27 1.40 24.46
C ILE A 124 34.30 0.73 25.39
N THR A 125 34.09 -0.54 25.73
CA THR A 125 35.01 -1.32 26.58
C THR A 125 36.33 -1.59 25.88
N ALA A 126 36.32 -1.92 24.57
CA ALA A 126 37.53 -2.11 23.78
C ALA A 126 38.35 -0.81 23.68
N LYS A 127 37.68 0.32 23.43
CA LYS A 127 38.31 1.64 23.40
C LYS A 127 38.84 2.04 24.78
N ALA A 128 38.09 1.81 25.85
CA ALA A 128 38.53 2.06 27.22
C ALA A 128 39.75 1.18 27.61
N LYS A 129 39.79 -0.08 27.15
CA LYS A 129 40.92 -1.00 27.35
C LYS A 129 42.15 -0.58 26.54
N SER A 130 41.96 -0.03 25.34
CA SER A 130 43.04 0.53 24.51
C SER A 130 43.63 1.82 25.10
N LEU A 131 42.79 2.68 25.70
CA LEU A 131 43.22 3.95 26.31
C LEU A 131 43.85 3.76 27.69
N ARG A 132 43.55 2.64 28.38
CA ARG A 132 44.14 2.31 29.67
C ARG A 132 44.58 0.84 29.72
N PRO A 133 45.77 0.52 29.18
CA PRO A 133 46.31 -0.85 29.15
C PRO A 133 46.39 -1.51 30.53
N SER A 134 46.46 -0.73 31.61
CA SER A 134 46.51 -1.18 33.00
C SER A 134 45.20 -1.76 33.55
N LEU A 135 44.08 -1.68 32.81
CA LEU A 135 42.82 -2.35 33.17
C LEU A 135 42.78 -3.83 32.79
N GLY A 136 43.54 -4.26 31.77
CA GLY A 136 43.61 -5.67 31.37
C GLY A 136 44.27 -6.59 32.41
N GLY A 137 45.07 -6.02 33.32
CA GLY A 137 45.78 -6.78 34.36
C GLY A 137 44.99 -7.02 35.65
N ARG A 138 43.79 -6.43 35.83
CA ARG A 138 43.02 -6.56 37.08
C ARG A 138 42.01 -7.71 37.08
N GLU A 139 41.69 -8.32 35.94
CA GLU A 139 40.84 -9.52 35.89
C GLU A 139 41.58 -10.78 36.38
N GLY A 140 42.91 -10.84 36.28
CA GLY A 140 43.73 -11.93 36.85
C GLY A 140 43.96 -11.85 38.37
N LYS A 141 43.47 -10.81 39.05
CA LYS A 141 43.66 -10.58 40.50
C LYS A 141 42.35 -10.60 41.31
N ARG A 142 41.28 -11.22 40.81
CA ARG A 142 40.16 -11.66 41.66
C ARG A 142 40.47 -13.08 42.12
N GLY A 143 40.73 -13.21 43.41
CA GLY A 143 41.46 -14.31 44.01
C GLY A 143 40.83 -15.69 43.84
N HIS A 144 41.70 -16.68 43.69
CA HIS A 144 41.48 -18.00 44.28
C HIS A 144 41.30 -17.83 45.79
N SER A 145 40.05 -17.77 46.25
CA SER A 145 39.74 -18.13 47.63
C SER A 145 39.60 -19.65 47.67
N ARG A 146 40.61 -20.29 48.26
CA ARG A 146 40.49 -21.64 48.82
C ARG A 146 39.56 -21.60 50.03
#